data_AF-A0A7C2Q7Q4-F1
#
_entry.id   AF-A0A7C2Q7Q4-F1
#
_cell.length_a   1.000
_cell.length_b   1.000
_cell.length_c   1.000
_cell.angle_alpha   90.00
_cell.angle_beta   90.00
_cell.angle_gamma   90.00
#
_symmetry.space_group_name_H-M   'P 1'
#
loop_
_entity.id
_entity.type
_entity.pdbx_description
1 polymer ?
#
loop_
_entity_poly.entity_id
_entity_poly.type
_entity_poly.pdbx_seq_one_letter_code
_entity_poly.pdbx_strand_id
1 'polypeptide(L)'
;MRRRTTLRHWLEYVPAWLMVKALGCLPRSWALAIVEWLGLLTYYAWGRLRRVGHRNLALVFPEMSPRERRHLLRRAFRNLGRLLGEFSQFPKL
;
A
#
# COMPACT_ATOMS: atom_id res chain seq x y z
N MET A 1 -14.04 -22.84 -21.03
CA MET A 1 -13.26 -21.58 -21.19
C MET A 1 -14.23 -20.40 -21.30
N ARG A 2 -14.38 -19.60 -20.25
CA ARG A 2 -15.38 -18.51 -20.17
C ARG A 2 -14.75 -17.21 -20.72
N ARG A 3 -15.11 -16.79 -21.93
CA ARG A 3 -14.82 -15.43 -22.44
C ARG A 3 -15.56 -14.42 -21.55
N ARG A 4 -14.89 -13.88 -20.52
CA ARG A 4 -15.43 -12.82 -19.66
C ARG A 4 -14.63 -11.52 -19.89
N THR A 5 -15.16 -10.73 -20.82
CA THR A 5 -15.08 -9.26 -20.94
C THR A 5 -13.70 -8.60 -20.82
N THR A 6 -13.04 -8.44 -21.97
CA THR A 6 -11.82 -7.63 -22.19
C THR A 6 -11.97 -6.18 -21.71
N LEU A 7 -13.18 -5.61 -21.81
CA LEU A 7 -13.50 -4.24 -21.37
C LEU A 7 -13.48 -4.04 -19.84
N ARG A 8 -13.87 -5.06 -19.07
CA ARG A 8 -13.89 -4.96 -17.60
C ARG A 8 -12.48 -4.96 -17.02
N HIS A 9 -11.58 -5.75 -17.61
CA HIS A 9 -10.16 -5.75 -17.26
C HIS A 9 -9.49 -4.41 -17.61
N TRP A 10 -9.81 -3.82 -18.77
CA TRP A 10 -9.29 -2.50 -19.14
C TRP A 10 -9.76 -1.39 -18.19
N LEU A 11 -11.03 -1.39 -17.78
CA LEU A 11 -11.55 -0.42 -16.81
C LEU A 11 -10.92 -0.54 -15.41
N GLU A 12 -10.53 -1.74 -15.00
CA GLU A 12 -9.79 -1.96 -13.75
C GLU A 12 -8.30 -1.58 -13.89
N TYR A 13 -7.72 -1.78 -15.08
CA TYR A 13 -6.29 -1.57 -15.34
C TYR A 13 -5.92 -0.11 -15.62
N VAL A 14 -6.78 0.64 -16.32
CA VAL A 14 -6.53 2.04 -16.68
C VAL A 14 -6.29 2.94 -15.46
N PRO A 15 -7.09 2.89 -14.38
CA PRO A 15 -6.84 3.69 -13.19
C PRO A 15 -5.51 3.35 -12.51
N ALA A 16 -5.19 2.06 -12.40
CA ALA A 16 -3.92 1.60 -11.82
C ALA A 16 -2.72 2.08 -12.66
N TRP A 17 -2.83 1.96 -13.98
CA TRP A 17 -1.80 2.43 -14.91
C TRP A 17 -1.61 3.95 -14.87
N LEU A 18 -2.71 4.71 -14.87
CA LEU A 18 -2.69 6.17 -14.73
C LEU A 18 -2.07 6.59 -13.41
N MET A 19 -2.40 5.92 -12.30
CA MET A 19 -1.83 6.21 -10.98
C MET A 19 -0.31 5.97 -10.97
N VAL A 20 0.15 4.86 -11.53
CA VAL A 20 1.59 4.56 -11.64
C VAL A 20 2.30 5.58 -12.52
N LYS A 21 1.72 5.96 -13.67
CA LYS A 21 2.27 6.99 -14.55
C LYS A 21 2.31 8.36 -13.90
N ALA A 22 1.24 8.77 -13.21
CA ALA A 22 1.18 10.04 -12.49
C ALA A 22 2.27 10.10 -11.41
N LEU A 23 2.36 9.09 -10.55
CA LEU A 23 3.44 8.98 -9.56
C LEU A 23 4.82 8.97 -10.24
N GLY A 24 4.94 8.26 -11.35
CA GLY A 24 6.11 8.21 -12.22
C GLY A 24 6.48 9.55 -12.87
N CYS A 25 5.62 10.56 -12.92
CA CYS A 25 6.00 11.89 -13.42
C CYS A 25 6.52 12.83 -12.31
N LEU A 26 6.22 12.55 -11.04
CA LEU A 26 6.64 13.38 -9.93
C LEU A 26 8.14 13.20 -9.60
N PRO A 27 8.78 14.19 -8.94
CA PRO A 27 10.07 14.00 -8.30
C PRO A 27 10.00 12.87 -7.27
N ARG A 28 11.07 12.07 -7.17
CA ARG A 28 11.12 10.86 -6.32
C ARG A 28 10.68 11.12 -4.88
N SER A 29 11.13 12.21 -4.26
CA SER A 29 10.78 12.59 -2.89
C SER A 29 9.27 12.80 -2.70
N TRP A 30 8.61 13.43 -3.66
CA TRP A 30 7.17 13.68 -3.62
C TRP A 30 6.36 12.41 -3.84
N ALA A 31 6.76 11.60 -4.83
CA ALA A 31 6.10 10.32 -5.10
C ALA A 31 6.12 9.43 -3.85
N LEU A 32 7.28 9.31 -3.18
CA LEU A 32 7.44 8.53 -1.95
C LEU A 32 6.60 9.09 -0.80
N ALA A 33 6.60 10.41 -0.59
CA ALA A 33 5.81 11.05 0.46
C ALA A 33 4.31 10.77 0.29
N ILE A 34 3.78 10.89 -0.94
CA ILE A 34 2.37 10.67 -1.25
C ILE A 34 1.96 9.22 -0.97
N VAL A 35 2.74 8.24 -1.46
CA VAL A 35 2.39 6.83 -1.24
C VAL A 35 2.55 6.40 0.22
N GLU A 36 3.49 6.98 0.95
CA GLU A 36 3.69 6.71 2.37
C GLU A 36 2.52 7.25 3.19
N TRP A 37 2.06 8.47 2.88
CA TRP A 37 0.84 9.06 3.44
C TRP A 37 -0.40 8.24 3.10
N LEU A 38 -0.55 7.79 1.86
CA LEU A 38 -1.64 6.89 1.45
C LEU A 38 -1.58 5.57 2.22
N GLY A 39 -0.40 4.97 2.37
CA GLY A 39 -0.19 3.77 3.17
C GLY A 39 -0.67 3.97 4.61
N LEU A 40 -0.32 5.09 5.24
CA LEU A 40 -0.83 5.42 6.57
C LEU A 40 -2.34 5.71 6.58
N LEU A 41 -2.88 6.36 5.55
CA LEU A 41 -4.32 6.60 5.43
C LEU A 41 -5.09 5.29 5.36
N THR A 42 -4.59 4.28 4.63
CA THR A 42 -5.23 2.96 4.59
C THR A 42 -5.28 2.27 5.96
N TYR A 43 -4.29 2.51 6.84
CA TYR A 43 -4.35 2.03 8.23
C TYR A 43 -5.55 2.60 8.99
N TYR A 44 -5.91 3.86 8.76
CA TYR A 44 -7.04 4.52 9.43
C TYR A 44 -8.38 4.23 8.75
N ALA A 45 -8.42 4.23 7.42
CA ALA A 45 -9.63 4.03 6.64
C ALA A 45 -10.09 2.56 6.62
N TRP A 46 -9.16 1.60 6.63
CA TRP A 46 -9.47 0.18 6.42
C TRP A 46 -9.44 -0.63 7.72
N GLY A 47 -10.47 -0.45 8.55
CA GLY A 47 -10.56 -1.08 9.86
C GLY A 47 -10.44 -2.62 9.85
N ARG A 48 -10.88 -3.29 8.79
CA ARG A 48 -10.72 -4.76 8.63
C ARG A 48 -9.25 -5.16 8.49
N LEU A 49 -8.50 -4.49 7.62
CA LEU A 49 -7.08 -4.77 7.41
C LEU A 49 -6.28 -4.51 8.69
N ARG A 50 -6.59 -3.40 9.38
CA ARG A 50 -5.99 -3.07 10.68
C ARG A 50 -6.23 -4.17 11.72
N ARG A 51 -7.45 -4.70 11.83
CA ARG A 51 -7.79 -5.78 12.77
C ARG A 51 -7.02 -7.07 12.47
N VAL A 52 -6.95 -7.46 11.20
CA VAL A 52 -6.19 -8.65 10.77
C VAL A 52 -4.71 -8.46 11.08
N GLY A 53 -4.13 -7.30 10.75
CA GLY A 53 -2.74 -6.98 11.05
C GLY A 53 -2.41 -7.07 12.54
N HIS A 54 -3.27 -6.52 13.41
CA HIS A 54 -3.09 -6.65 14.86
C HIS A 54 -3.14 -8.10 15.34
N ARG A 55 -4.07 -8.90 14.80
CA ARG A 55 -4.18 -10.33 15.14
C ARG A 55 -2.92 -11.08 14.70
N ASN A 56 -2.45 -10.83 13.49
CA ASN A 56 -1.23 -11.45 12.97
C ASN A 56 -0.01 -11.09 13.83
N LEU A 57 0.16 -9.82 14.17
CA LEU A 57 1.27 -9.39 15.03
C LEU A 57 1.16 -9.93 16.46
N ALA A 58 -0.05 -10.12 16.98
CA ALA A 58 -0.24 -10.73 18.29
C ALA A 58 0.12 -12.23 18.31
N LEU A 59 -0.07 -12.92 17.19
CA LEU A 59 0.31 -14.32 17.02
C LEU A 59 1.83 -14.48 16.82
N VAL A 60 2.45 -13.59 16.04
CA VAL A 60 3.88 -13.68 15.70
C VAL A 60 4.79 -13.11 16.78
N PHE A 61 4.36 -12.03 17.46
CA PHE A 61 5.16 -11.34 18.48
C PHE A 61 4.43 -11.28 19.83
N PRO A 62 4.10 -12.43 20.47
CA PRO A 62 3.37 -12.49 21.73
C PRO A 62 4.07 -11.76 22.90
N GLU A 63 5.39 -11.60 22.83
CA GLU A 63 6.22 -10.88 23.80
C GLU A 63 6.13 -9.34 23.69
N MET A 64 5.75 -8.80 22.52
CA MET A 64 5.60 -7.35 22.35
C MET A 64 4.36 -6.80 23.05
N SER A 65 4.46 -5.62 23.65
CA SER A 65 3.31 -4.91 24.20
C SER A 65 2.31 -4.51 23.09
N PRO A 66 1.02 -4.31 23.43
CA PRO A 66 0.03 -3.81 22.48
C PRO A 66 0.40 -2.45 21.86
N ARG A 67 1.19 -1.63 22.56
CA ARG A 67 1.67 -0.33 22.06
C ARG A 67 2.74 -0.52 20.97
N GLU A 68 3.69 -1.41 21.19
CA GLU A 68 4.75 -1.73 20.24
C GLU A 68 4.18 -2.38 18.97
N ARG A 69 3.27 -3.35 19.12
CA ARG A 69 2.57 -3.95 17.96
C ARG A 69 1.80 -2.90 17.15
N ARG A 70 1.18 -1.93 17.81
CA ARG A 70 0.52 -0.79 17.12
C ARG A 70 1.49 0.07 16.35
N HIS A 71 2.63 0.40 16.94
CA HIS A 71 3.66 1.18 16.28
C HIS A 71 4.24 0.42 15.08
N LEU A 72 4.55 -0.86 15.26
CA LEU A 72 5.05 -1.75 14.21
C LEU A 72 4.04 -1.88 13.07
N LEU A 73 2.75 -2.05 13.37
CA LEU A 73 1.73 -2.13 12.33
C LEU A 73 1.66 -0.84 11.51
N ARG A 74 1.64 0.33 12.16
CA ARG A 74 1.64 1.62 11.45
C ARG A 74 2.86 1.79 10.54
N ARG A 75 4.05 1.38 11.00
CA ARG A 75 5.26 1.36 10.18
C ARG A 75 5.14 0.40 9.00
N ALA A 76 4.58 -0.79 9.21
CA ALA A 76 4.35 -1.74 8.13
C ALA A 76 3.45 -1.15 7.02
N PHE A 77 2.36 -0.47 7.39
CA PHE A 77 1.49 0.22 6.43
C PHE A 77 2.19 1.35 5.66
N ARG A 78 3.01 2.16 6.35
CA ARG A 78 3.86 3.18 5.70
C ARG A 78 4.84 2.56 4.71
N ASN A 79 5.51 1.49 5.12
CA ASN A 79 6.49 0.78 4.29
C ASN A 79 5.83 0.13 3.06
N LEU A 80 4.63 -0.45 3.20
CA LEU A 80 3.86 -0.96 2.07
C LEU A 80 3.56 0.12 1.05
N GLY A 81 3.13 1.30 1.51
CA GLY A 81 2.96 2.48 0.66
C GLY A 81 4.27 2.85 -0.05
N ARG A 82 5.36 3.00 0.71
CA ARG A 82 6.68 3.32 0.18
C ARG A 82 7.14 2.36 -0.91
N LEU A 83 6.99 1.04 -0.72
CA LEU A 83 7.33 0.03 -1.71
C LEU A 83 6.59 0.27 -3.03
N LEU A 84 5.28 0.55 -2.99
CA LEU A 84 4.51 0.88 -4.20
C LEU A 84 5.04 2.12 -4.91
N GLY A 85 5.45 3.15 -4.17
CA GLY A 85 6.08 4.33 -4.74
C GLY A 85 7.43 4.04 -5.36
N GLU A 86 8.27 3.24 -4.70
CA GLU A 86 9.56 2.81 -5.24
C GLU A 86 9.37 2.05 -6.56
N PHE A 87 8.43 1.10 -6.62
CA PHE A 87 8.06 0.40 -7.86
C PHE A 87 7.63 1.37 -8.99
N SER A 88 6.88 2.43 -8.67
CA SER A 88 6.48 3.42 -9.67
C SER A 88 7.65 4.22 -10.26
N GLN A 89 8.77 4.31 -9.55
CA GLN A 89 9.96 5.04 -9.97
C GLN A 89 11.01 4.15 -10.65
N PHE A 90 10.89 2.82 -10.58
CA PHE A 90 11.85 1.89 -11.19
C PHE A 90 12.13 2.14 -12.68
N PRO A 91 11.18 2.55 -13.53
CA PRO A 91 11.47 2.87 -14.93
C PRO A 91 12.46 4.03 -15.15
N LYS A 92 12.83 4.77 -14.09
CA LYS A 92 13.80 5.88 -14.14
C LYS A 92 15.17 5.53 -13.54
N LEU A 93 15.32 4.35 -12.92
CA LEU A 93 16.58 3.83 -12.40
C LEU A 93 17.35 3.14 -13.53
#